data_AF-A0A6C0G8A5-F1
#
_entry.id   AF-A0A6C0G8A5-F1
#
_cell.length_a   1.000
_cell.length_b   1.000
_cell.length_c   1.000
_cell.angle_alpha   90.00
_cell.angle_beta   90.00
_cell.angle_gamma   90.00
#
_symmetry.space_group_name_H-M   'P 1'
#
loop_
_entity.id
_entity.type
_entity.pdbx_description
1 polymer ?
#
loop_
_entity_poly.entity_id
_entity_poly.type
_entity_poly.pdbx_seq_one_letter_code
_entity_poly.pdbx_strand_id
1 'polypeptide(L)' 'MHPVHRRLAELLEKSTRLGGLIYLSGAEQAEISHCLHINAKLVRELDQLKQLAWIACEAGDVEWQYELCERIDKLEATL' A
#
# COMPACT_ATOMS: atom_id res chain seq x y z
N MET A 1 -5.35 -7.10 -5.46
CA MET A 1 -6.07 -5.85 -5.12
C MET A 1 -6.43 -5.88 -3.64
N HIS A 2 -5.70 -5.12 -2.83
CA HIS A 2 -5.78 -5.07 -1.37
C HIS A 2 -7.16 -4.58 -0.93
N PRO A 3 -7.73 -5.12 0.16
CA PRO A 3 -9.02 -4.68 0.71
C PRO A 3 -9.09 -3.15 0.94
N VAL A 4 -7.96 -2.53 1.33
CA VAL A 4 -7.90 -1.07 1.57
C VAL A 4 -8.04 -0.24 0.30
N HIS A 5 -7.53 -0.73 -0.84
CA HIS A 5 -7.69 -0.04 -2.13
C HIS A 5 -9.13 -0.15 -2.63
N ARG A 6 -9.76 -1.31 -2.46
CA ARG A 6 -11.19 -1.50 -2.73
C ARG A 6 -12.03 -0.56 -1.87
N ARG A 7 -11.74 -0.49 -0.55
CA ARG A 7 -12.49 0.38 0.36
C ARG A 7 -12.29 1.86 0.05
N LEU A 8 -11.08 2.28 -0.29
CA LEU A 8 -10.81 3.66 -0.75
C LEU A 8 -11.60 4.00 -2.02
N ALA A 9 -11.70 3.07 -2.98
CA ALA A 9 -12.47 3.28 -4.20
C ALA A 9 -13.97 3.45 -3.90
N GLU A 10 -14.56 2.61 -3.04
CA GLU A 10 -15.96 2.71 -2.63
C GLU A 10 -16.26 4.07 -1.95
N LEU A 11 -15.39 4.50 -1.03
CA LEU A 11 -15.52 5.77 -0.32
C LEU A 11 -15.35 6.96 -1.27
N LEU A 12 -14.44 6.87 -2.23
CA LEU A 12 -14.26 7.88 -3.26
C LEU A 12 -15.50 8.00 -4.15
N GLU A 13 -16.02 6.88 -4.67
CA GLU A 13 -17.25 6.86 -5.47
C GLU A 13 -18.45 7.43 -4.72
N LYS A 14 -18.57 7.12 -3.42
CA LYS A 14 -19.60 7.72 -2.57
C LYS A 14 -19.38 9.23 -2.44
N SER A 15 -18.16 9.67 -2.15
CA SER A 15 -17.84 11.09 -2.01
C SER A 15 -18.12 11.88 -3.29
N THR A 16 -17.80 11.32 -4.47
CA THR A 16 -18.07 11.94 -5.77
C THR A 16 -19.57 12.14 -5.97
N ARG A 17 -20.40 11.14 -5.62
CA ARG A 17 -21.86 11.25 -5.67
C ARG A 17 -22.42 12.31 -4.73
N LEU A 18 -21.76 12.54 -3.59
CA LEU A 18 -22.16 13.53 -2.59
C LEU A 18 -21.58 14.94 -2.85
N GLY A 19 -20.73 15.11 -3.87
CA GLY A 19 -20.11 16.40 -4.20
C GLY A 19 -18.81 16.69 -3.45
N GLY A 20 -18.18 15.68 -2.85
CA GLY A 20 -16.85 15.77 -2.25
C GLY A 20 -16.70 14.98 -0.94
N LEU A 21 -15.45 14.84 -0.50
CA LEU A 21 -15.08 14.13 0.74
C LEU A 21 -15.67 14.78 2.00
N ILE A 22 -15.93 16.09 1.98
CA ILE A 22 -16.50 16.85 3.11
C ILE A 22 -17.92 16.42 3.47
N TYR A 23 -18.63 15.78 2.53
CA TYR A 23 -20.01 15.31 2.72
C TYR A 23 -20.10 13.87 3.21
N LEU A 24 -18.96 13.19 3.37
CA LEU A 24 -18.90 11.90 4.04
C LEU A 24 -19.14 12.08 5.55
N SER A 25 -19.74 11.07 6.17
CA SER A 25 -19.90 11.04 7.62
C SER A 25 -18.53 11.01 8.33
N GLY A 26 -18.49 11.41 9.60
CA GLY A 26 -17.26 11.36 10.40
C GLY A 26 -16.65 9.95 10.47
N ALA A 27 -17.48 8.90 10.51
CA ALA A 27 -17.02 7.53 10.47
C ALA A 27 -16.32 7.19 9.13
N GLU A 28 -16.90 7.60 8.01
CA GLU A 28 -16.32 7.37 6.69
C GLU A 28 -15.03 8.16 6.48
N GLN A 29 -14.94 9.39 6.99
CA GLN A 29 -13.70 10.16 6.97
C GLN A 29 -12.61 9.47 7.80
N ALA A 30 -12.97 8.89 8.96
CA ALA A 30 -12.04 8.10 9.76
C ALA A 30 -11.59 6.83 9.03
N GLU A 31 -12.49 6.16 8.30
CA GLU A 31 -12.17 5.00 7.47
C GLU A 31 -11.20 5.35 6.33
N ILE A 32 -11.36 6.51 5.68
CA ILE A 32 -10.40 7.00 4.68
C ILE A 32 -9.03 7.16 5.31
N SER A 33 -8.95 7.83 6.46
CA SER A 33 -7.68 8.03 7.18
C SER A 33 -7.01 6.70 7.54
N HIS A 34 -7.79 5.72 7.98
CA HIS A 34 -7.31 4.38 8.29
C HIS A 34 -6.75 3.66 7.04
N CYS A 35 -7.50 3.68 5.93
CA CYS A 35 -7.06 3.05 4.69
C CYS A 35 -5.81 3.73 4.12
N LEU A 36 -5.70 5.07 4.22
CA LEU A 36 -4.51 5.82 3.81
C LEU A 36 -3.29 5.47 4.67
N HIS A 37 -3.46 5.30 5.98
CA HIS A 37 -2.37 4.85 6.86
C HIS A 37 -1.85 3.47 6.47
N ILE A 38 -2.75 2.53 6.19
CA ILE A 38 -2.34 1.19 5.76
C ILE A 38 -1.62 1.27 4.41
N ASN A 39 -2.17 2.02 3.45
CA ASN A 39 -1.52 2.23 2.15
C ASN A 39 -0.10 2.81 2.30
N ALA A 40 0.04 3.87 3.12
CA ALA A 40 1.34 4.48 3.37
C ALA A 40 2.34 3.51 4.00
N LYS A 41 1.88 2.63 4.90
CA LYS A 41 2.71 1.58 5.50
C LYS A 41 3.17 0.57 4.44
N LEU A 42 2.25 0.07 3.61
CA LEU A 42 2.55 -0.91 2.56
C LEU A 42 3.55 -0.36 1.55
N VAL A 43 3.34 0.87 1.07
CA VAL A 43 4.25 1.53 0.13
C VAL A 43 5.64 1.70 0.74
N ARG A 44 5.72 2.17 2.00
CA ARG A 44 7.00 2.34 2.69
C ARG A 44 7.76 1.02 2.82
N GLU A 45 7.07 -0.05 3.20
CA GLU A 45 7.69 -1.38 3.35
C GLU A 45 8.19 -1.91 2.00
N LEU A 46 7.40 -1.73 0.94
CA LEU A 46 7.78 -2.10 -0.42
C LEU A 46 9.02 -1.35 -0.89
N ASP A 47 9.07 -0.03 -0.69
CA ASP A 47 10.21 0.81 -1.08
C ASP A 47 11.48 0.39 -0.34
N GLN A 48 11.38 0.11 0.96
CA GLN A 48 12.49 -0.37 1.77
C GLN A 48 13.02 -1.71 1.26
N LEU A 49 12.14 -2.66 0.95
CA LEU A 49 12.54 -3.97 0.41
C LEU A 49 13.21 -3.81 -0.97
N LYS A 50 12.68 -2.97 -1.85
CA LYS A 50 13.27 -2.70 -3.17
C LYS A 50 14.66 -2.07 -3.06
N GLN A 51 14.85 -1.13 -2.12
CA GLN A 51 16.17 -0.55 -1.85
C GLN A 51 17.16 -1.59 -1.32
N LEU A 52 16.74 -2.45 -0.39
CA LEU A 52 17.60 -3.52 0.13
C LEU A 52 17.95 -4.53 -0.96
N ALA A 53 16.99 -4.91 -1.82
CA ALA A 53 17.22 -5.86 -2.91
C ALA A 53 18.25 -5.31 -3.90
N TRP A 54 18.21 -4.00 -4.16
CA TRP A 54 19.20 -3.31 -4.96
C TRP A 54 20.59 -3.34 -4.29
N ILE A 55 20.68 -3.06 -3.00
CA ILE A 55 21.94 -3.15 -2.23
C ILE A 55 22.51 -4.57 -2.26
N ALA A 56 21.68 -5.59 -2.08
CA ALA A 56 22.09 -7.00 -2.14
C ALA A 56 22.67 -7.36 -3.52
N CYS A 57 22.01 -6.88 -4.59
CA CYS A 57 22.49 -7.05 -5.96
C CYS A 57 23.86 -6.41 -6.17
N GLU A 58 24.05 -5.16 -5.72
CA GLU A 58 25.33 -4.45 -5.84
C GLU A 58 26.45 -5.10 -5.00
N ALA A 59 26.10 -5.71 -3.87
CA ALA A 59 27.02 -6.48 -3.03
C ALA A 59 27.37 -7.86 -3.59
N GLY A 60 26.67 -8.32 -4.65
CA GLY A 60 26.82 -9.66 -5.21
C GLY A 60 26.21 -10.77 -4.34
N ASP A 61 25.38 -10.42 -3.36
CA ASP A 61 24.71 -11.35 -2.45
C ASP A 61 23.39 -11.82 -3.08
N VAL A 62 23.50 -12.84 -3.94
CA VAL A 62 22.39 -13.37 -4.74
C VAL A 62 21.35 -14.09 -3.86
N GLU A 63 21.79 -14.73 -2.78
CA GLU A 63 20.88 -15.43 -1.85
C GLU A 63 20.01 -14.42 -1.12
N TRP A 64 20.62 -13.37 -0.54
CA TRP A 64 19.89 -12.30 0.12
C TRP A 64 18.99 -11.52 -0.84
N GLN A 65 19.46 -11.27 -2.07
CA GLN A 65 18.64 -10.65 -3.12
C GLN A 65 17.39 -11.48 -3.42
N TYR A 66 17.53 -12.81 -3.55
CA TYR A 66 16.40 -13.70 -3.84
C TYR A 66 15.36 -13.70 -2.71
N GLU A 67 15.81 -13.75 -1.45
CA GLU A 67 14.92 -13.64 -0.29
C GLU A 67 14.14 -12.31 -0.28
N LEU A 68 14.80 -11.20 -0.61
CA LEU A 68 14.16 -9.88 -0.67
C LEU A 68 13.16 -9.79 -1.81
N CYS A 69 13.47 -10.35 -2.99
CA CYS A 69 12.53 -10.45 -4.10
C CYS A 69 11.29 -11.28 -3.73
N GLU A 70 11.46 -12.43 -3.05
CA GLU A 70 10.32 -13.24 -2.63
C GLU A 70 9.40 -12.49 -1.63
N ARG A 71 10.00 -11.69 -0.74
CA ARG A 71 9.24 -10.82 0.18
C ARG A 71 8.50 -9.70 -0.55
N ILE A 72 9.12 -9.11 -1.57
CA ILE A 72 8.48 -8.11 -2.44
C ILE A 72 7.27 -8.73 -3.14
N ASP A 73 7.44 -9.90 -3.75
CA ASP A 73 6.36 -10.60 -4.46
C ASP A 73 5.19 -10.94 -3.53
N LYS A 74 5.49 -11.42 -2.31
CA LYS A 74 4.48 -11.68 -1.28
C LYS A 74 3.72 -10.40 -0.90
N LEU A 75 4.43 -9.28 -0.73
CA LEU A 75 3.81 -8.01 -0.39
C LEU A 75 2.97 -7.45 -1.55
N GLU A 76 3.49 -7.49 -2.77
CA GLU A 76 2.78 -7.05 -3.98
C GLU A 76 1.54 -7.91 -4.27
N ALA A 77 1.57 -9.21 -3.95
CA ALA A 77 0.38 -10.07 -4.04
C ALA A 77 -0.75 -9.63 -3.09
N THR A 78 -0.43 -8.90 -2.03
CA THR A 78 -1.44 -8.34 -1.12
C THR A 78 -1.99 -6.99 -1.60
N LEU A 79 -1.23 -6.23 -2.41
CA LEU A 79 -1.63 -4.94 -3.00
C LEU A 79 -2.80 -5.08 -4.01
#